data_AF-A0A7Y3G1J2-F1
#
_entry.id   AF-A0A7Y3G1J2-F1
#
_cell.length_a   1.000
_cell.length_b   1.000
_cell.length_c   1.000
_cell.angle_alpha   90.00
_cell.angle_beta   90.00
_cell.angle_gamma   90.00
#
_symmetry.space_group_name_H-M   'P 1'
#
loop_
_entity.id
_entity.type
_entity.pdbx_description
1 polymer ?
#
loop_
_entity_poly.entity_id
_entity_poly.type
_entity_poly.pdbx_seq_one_letter_code
_entity_poly.pdbx_strand_id
1 'polypeptide(L)'
;MIRSALPILAVLGAMLVLWYLAVAPMNMRAALDQVERAGMAVVPEGSPLRREVSVWRLMAENSEHIEVGYGLDRPRLPTPAQVGQELWKTTGAMAVRGRAWSKRSLIYHGWITLQSTLWGFLLGTTVGIIGA
;
A
#
# COMPACT_ATOMS: atom_id res chain seq x y z
N MET A 1 -10.84 31.20 -0.01
CA MET A 1 -10.31 29.84 -0.33
C MET A 1 -8.98 29.52 0.36
N ILE A 2 -8.09 30.49 0.66
CA ILE A 2 -6.77 30.21 1.27
C ILE A 2 -6.82 29.93 2.79
N ARG A 3 -7.85 30.41 3.52
CA ARG A 3 -7.95 30.24 4.99
C ARG A 3 -7.95 28.77 5.45
N SER A 4 -8.42 27.84 4.62
CA SER A 4 -8.44 26.41 4.91
C SER A 4 -7.21 25.66 4.40
N ALA A 5 -6.35 26.28 3.59
CA ALA A 5 -5.19 25.60 3.00
C ALA A 5 -4.22 25.10 4.08
N LEU A 6 -3.97 25.91 5.12
CA LEU A 6 -3.11 25.52 6.24
C LEU A 6 -3.65 24.31 7.02
N PRO A 7 -4.92 24.31 7.50
CA PRO A 7 -5.51 23.12 8.11
C PRO A 7 -5.46 21.87 7.22
N ILE A 8 -5.77 22.01 5.92
CA ILE A 8 -5.75 20.89 4.98
C ILE A 8 -4.35 20.31 4.83
N LEU A 9 -3.34 21.15 4.60
CA LEU A 9 -1.95 20.71 4.47
C LEU A 9 -1.42 20.11 5.78
N ALA A 10 -1.82 20.65 6.93
CA ALA A 10 -1.46 20.08 8.23
C ALA A 10 -2.00 18.65 8.39
N VAL A 11 -3.28 18.42 8.04
CA VAL A 11 -3.89 17.09 8.10
C VAL A 11 -3.22 16.14 7.10
N LEU A 12 -3.03 16.56 5.84
CA LEU A 12 -2.37 15.74 4.83
C LEU A 12 -0.93 15.38 5.23
N GLY A 13 -0.18 16.35 5.76
CA GLY A 13 1.17 16.15 6.29
C GLY A 13 1.18 15.16 7.45
N ALA A 14 0.27 15.32 8.41
CA ALA A 14 0.15 14.39 9.54
C ALA A 14 -0.19 12.97 9.07
N MET A 15 -1.09 12.81 8.10
CA MET A 15 -1.41 11.51 7.50
C MET A 15 -0.20 10.88 6.81
N LEU A 16 0.59 11.65 6.06
CA LEU A 16 1.80 11.15 5.40
C LEU A 16 2.88 10.74 6.39
N VAL A 17 3.08 11.53 7.45
CA VAL A 17 4.03 11.22 8.52
C VAL A 17 3.61 9.93 9.24
N LEU A 18 2.34 9.83 9.65
CA LEU A 18 1.82 8.64 10.31
C LEU A 18 1.93 7.40 9.43
N TRP A 19 1.61 7.52 8.13
CA TRP A 19 1.77 6.44 7.18
C TRP A 19 3.23 6.02 7.05
N TYR A 20 4.16 6.96 6.84
CA TYR A 20 5.58 6.65 6.68
C TYR A 20 6.18 6.01 7.94
N LEU A 21 5.80 6.47 9.13
CA LEU A 21 6.24 5.89 10.40
C LEU A 21 5.67 4.48 10.62
N ALA A 22 4.44 4.21 10.17
CA ALA A 22 3.82 2.89 10.30
C ALA A 22 4.48 1.80 9.42
N VAL A 23 5.23 2.18 8.38
CA VAL A 23 5.93 1.23 7.49
C VAL A 23 6.87 0.32 8.27
N ALA A 24 7.72 0.89 9.14
CA ALA A 24 8.69 0.15 9.93
C ALA A 24 8.06 -1.00 10.75
N PRO A 25 7.12 -0.75 11.69
CA PRO A 25 6.54 -1.82 12.48
C PRO A 25 5.74 -2.81 11.62
N MET A 26 5.00 -2.35 10.61
CA MET A 26 4.18 -3.26 9.79
C MET A 26 5.01 -4.22 8.94
N ASN A 27 6.20 -3.81 8.52
CA ASN A 27 7.07 -4.60 7.65
C ASN A 27 8.20 -5.32 8.39
N MET A 28 8.47 -5.02 9.66
CA MET A 28 9.64 -5.51 10.42
C MET A 28 9.83 -7.03 10.34
N ARG A 29 8.76 -7.81 10.48
CA ARG A 29 8.84 -9.27 10.46
C ARG A 29 9.31 -9.81 9.11
N ALA A 30 8.80 -9.24 8.02
CA ALA A 30 9.17 -9.61 6.66
C ALA A 30 10.58 -9.11 6.30
N ALA A 31 10.98 -7.95 6.83
CA ALA A 31 12.34 -7.44 6.71
C ALA A 31 13.35 -8.38 7.38
N LEU A 32 13.10 -8.79 8.63
CA LEU A 32 13.95 -9.73 9.35
C LEU A 32 14.01 -11.12 8.70
N ASP A 33 12.92 -11.60 8.09
CA ASP A 33 12.95 -12.83 7.29
C ASP A 33 13.92 -12.73 6.09
N GLN A 34 14.04 -11.55 5.48
CA GLN A 34 14.98 -11.35 4.37
C GLN A 34 16.43 -11.22 4.86
N VAL A 35 16.62 -10.49 5.96
CA VAL A 35 17.93 -10.31 6.61
C VAL A 35 18.51 -11.64 7.09
N GLU A 36 17.70 -12.46 7.75
CA GLU A 36 18.09 -13.81 8.19
C GLU A 36 18.49 -14.70 7.00
N ARG A 37 17.73 -14.64 5.89
CA ARG A 37 18.07 -15.37 4.65
C ARG A 37 19.36 -14.86 4.00
N ALA A 38 19.72 -13.60 4.22
CA ALA A 38 20.98 -13.03 3.78
C ALA A 38 22.16 -13.42 4.70
N GLY A 39 21.93 -14.24 5.72
CA GLY A 39 22.97 -14.74 6.64
C GLY A 39 23.36 -13.75 7.74
N MET A 40 22.59 -12.68 7.92
CA MET A 40 22.82 -11.70 8.98
C MET A 40 22.15 -12.15 10.27
N ALA A 41 22.77 -11.85 11.41
CA ALA A 41 22.22 -12.14 12.72
C ALA A 41 20.93 -11.33 12.96
N VAL A 42 19.90 -11.99 13.49
CA VAL A 42 18.62 -11.39 13.88
C VAL A 42 18.19 -11.92 15.24
N VAL A 43 17.50 -11.10 16.03
CA VAL A 43 17.05 -11.48 17.37
C VAL A 43 15.53 -11.35 17.47
N PRO A 44 14.80 -12.40 17.91
CA PRO A 44 15.22 -13.79 18.01
C PRO A 44 15.47 -14.43 16.63
N GLU A 45 16.37 -15.41 16.58
CA GLU A 45 16.58 -16.26 15.41
C GLU A 45 15.33 -17.14 15.15
N GLY A 46 14.98 -17.34 13.88
CA GLY A 46 13.82 -18.13 13.48
C GLY A 46 12.51 -17.35 13.36
N SER A 47 11.85 -17.51 12.20
CA SER A 47 10.55 -16.87 11.89
C SER A 47 9.42 -17.17 12.90
N PRO A 48 9.25 -18.39 13.45
CA PRO A 48 8.18 -18.68 14.41
C PRO A 48 8.31 -17.86 15.71
N LEU A 49 9.52 -17.85 16.31
CA LEU A 49 9.79 -17.14 17.55
C LEU A 49 9.58 -15.64 17.39
N ARG A 50 9.97 -15.07 16.24
CA ARG A 50 9.70 -13.66 15.96
C ARG A 50 8.21 -13.34 16.08
N ARG A 51 7.30 -14.19 15.58
CA ARG A 51 5.83 -13.96 15.60
C ARG A 51 5.24 -13.82 17.00
N GLU A 52 5.87 -14.45 17.98
CA GLU A 52 5.45 -14.44 19.39
C GLU A 52 5.91 -13.18 20.12
N VAL A 53 6.92 -12.48 19.58
CA VAL A 53 7.47 -11.26 20.15
C VAL A 53 6.75 -10.01 19.63
N SER A 54 6.66 -8.98 20.47
CA SER A 54 6.08 -7.69 20.10
C SER A 54 6.91 -6.99 19.01
N VAL A 55 6.24 -6.27 18.12
CA VAL A 55 6.92 -5.55 17.04
C VAL A 55 7.89 -4.49 17.56
N TRP A 56 7.53 -3.83 18.67
CA TRP A 56 8.37 -2.80 19.29
C TRP A 56 9.67 -3.37 19.84
N ARG A 57 9.60 -4.56 20.45
CA ARG A 57 10.79 -5.28 20.90
C ARG A 57 11.66 -5.72 19.73
N LEU A 58 11.06 -6.26 18.66
CA LEU A 58 11.79 -6.62 17.44
C LEU A 58 12.51 -5.41 16.83
N MET A 59 11.87 -4.25 16.78
CA MET A 59 12.51 -3.03 16.27
C MET A 59 13.63 -2.54 17.18
N ALA A 60 13.47 -2.65 18.51
CA ALA A 60 14.51 -2.24 19.45
C ALA A 60 15.74 -3.18 19.40
N GLU A 61 15.51 -4.50 19.31
CA GLU A 61 16.56 -5.52 19.29
C GLU A 61 17.24 -5.68 17.91
N ASN A 62 16.67 -5.10 16.84
CA ASN A 62 17.19 -5.19 15.47
C ASN A 62 17.15 -3.83 14.77
N SER A 63 17.51 -2.78 15.49
CA SER A 63 17.39 -1.39 15.04
C SER A 63 18.15 -1.11 13.73
N GLU A 64 19.26 -1.82 13.50
CA GLU A 64 20.09 -1.77 12.31
C GLU A 64 19.39 -2.28 11.04
N HIS A 65 18.31 -3.05 11.18
CA HIS A 65 17.60 -3.68 10.06
C HIS A 65 16.26 -3.01 9.72
N ILE A 66 15.89 -1.92 10.43
CA ILE A 66 14.59 -1.24 10.24
C ILE A 66 14.45 -0.70 8.81
N GLU A 67 15.53 -0.18 8.23
CA GLU A 67 15.53 0.42 6.89
C GLU A 67 15.11 -0.56 5.79
N VAL A 68 15.42 -1.86 5.95
CA VAL A 68 15.04 -2.92 5.02
C VAL A 68 13.52 -2.97 4.84
N GLY A 69 12.75 -2.66 5.89
CA GLY A 69 11.29 -2.62 5.86
C GLY A 69 10.70 -1.57 4.91
N TYR A 70 11.47 -0.55 4.53
CA TYR A 70 11.03 0.51 3.61
C TYR A 70 11.25 0.16 2.12
N GLY A 71 12.05 -0.87 1.84
CA GLY A 71 12.48 -1.27 0.50
C GLY A 71 12.02 -2.65 0.05
N LEU A 72 11.07 -3.29 0.75
CA LEU A 72 10.61 -4.63 0.39
C LEU A 72 9.90 -4.64 -0.96
N ASP A 73 10.10 -5.69 -1.77
CA ASP A 73 9.38 -5.92 -3.03
C ASP A 73 7.88 -6.21 -2.82
N ARG A 74 7.54 -6.88 -1.71
CA ARG A 74 6.17 -7.25 -1.34
C ARG A 74 5.90 -6.84 0.11
N PRO A 75 5.84 -5.53 0.40
CA PRO A 75 5.64 -5.03 1.74
C PRO A 75 4.19 -5.31 2.18
N ARG A 76 3.97 -5.44 3.50
CA ARG A 76 2.61 -5.45 4.06
C ARG A 76 2.00 -4.07 4.02
N LEU A 77 2.80 -3.05 4.32
CA LEU A 77 2.46 -1.64 4.15
C LEU A 77 3.48 -0.98 3.21
N PRO A 78 3.12 -0.68 1.95
CA PRO A 78 4.01 0.05 1.06
C PRO A 78 4.20 1.50 1.52
N THR A 79 5.37 2.07 1.21
CA THR A 79 5.64 3.49 1.47
C THR A 79 4.78 4.39 0.57
N PRO A 80 4.53 5.65 0.96
CA PRO A 80 3.86 6.62 0.10
C PRO A 80 4.49 6.75 -1.28
N ALA A 81 5.82 6.71 -1.33
CA ALA A 81 6.57 6.78 -2.58
C ALA A 81 6.36 5.54 -3.46
N GLN A 82 6.39 4.33 -2.88
CA GLN A 82 6.13 3.09 -3.61
C GLN A 82 4.72 3.07 -4.20
N VAL A 83 3.71 3.49 -3.44
CA VAL A 83 2.33 3.60 -3.95
C VAL A 83 2.24 4.59 -5.10
N GLY A 84 2.85 5.78 -4.96
CA GLY A 84 2.88 6.77 -6.04
C GLY A 84 3.55 6.24 -7.31
N GLN A 85 4.68 5.54 -7.16
CA GLN A 85 5.41 4.93 -8.28
C GLN A 85 4.58 3.85 -8.99
N GLU A 86 3.95 2.94 -8.23
CA GLU A 86 3.10 1.88 -8.82
C GLU A 86 1.83 2.44 -9.46
N LEU A 87 1.21 3.47 -8.87
CA LEU A 87 0.08 4.17 -9.49
C LEU A 87 0.49 4.78 -10.83
N TRP A 88 1.57 5.55 -10.88
CA TRP A 88 2.05 6.15 -12.13
C TRP A 88 2.43 5.10 -13.18
N LYS A 89 3.15 4.06 -12.75
CA LYS A 89 3.60 2.96 -13.60
C LYS A 89 2.44 2.20 -14.24
N THR A 90 1.35 1.98 -13.51
CA THR A 90 0.18 1.23 -14.00
C THR A 90 -0.90 2.11 -14.65
N THR A 91 -0.78 3.43 -14.57
CA THR A 91 -1.71 4.39 -15.18
C THR A 91 -1.01 5.27 -16.23
N GLY A 92 -0.39 6.37 -15.81
CA GLY A 92 0.19 7.39 -16.69
C GLY A 92 1.29 6.86 -17.60
N ALA A 93 2.24 6.10 -17.07
CA ALA A 93 3.30 5.50 -17.88
C ALA A 93 2.74 4.54 -18.95
N MET A 94 1.67 3.82 -18.63
CA MET A 94 0.98 2.95 -19.59
C MET A 94 0.22 3.76 -20.63
N ALA A 95 -0.42 4.86 -20.23
CA ALA A 95 -1.12 5.75 -21.15
C ALA A 95 -0.17 6.40 -22.16
N VAL A 96 0.97 6.93 -21.69
CA VAL A 96 2.00 7.51 -22.57
C VAL A 96 2.54 6.49 -23.57
N ARG A 97 2.65 5.22 -23.18
CA ARG A 97 3.09 4.13 -24.07
C ARG A 97 1.98 3.59 -24.99
N GLY A 98 0.79 4.19 -24.99
CA GLY A 98 -0.36 3.72 -25.78
C GLY A 98 -1.00 2.43 -25.26
N ARG A 99 -0.72 2.04 -24.01
CA ARG A 99 -1.16 0.78 -23.39
C ARG A 99 -2.19 0.98 -22.26
N ALA A 100 -2.85 2.14 -22.21
CA ALA A 100 -3.88 2.47 -21.21
C ALA A 100 -5.01 1.42 -21.12
N TRP A 101 -5.36 0.80 -22.24
CA TRP A 101 -6.44 -0.21 -22.33
C TRP A 101 -5.93 -1.66 -22.30
N SER A 102 -4.70 -1.90 -21.86
CA SER A 102 -4.17 -3.26 -21.74
C SER A 102 -4.56 -3.91 -20.40
N LYS A 103 -4.56 -5.24 -20.35
CA LYS A 103 -4.83 -6.02 -19.12
C LYS A 103 -3.90 -5.67 -17.94
N ARG A 104 -2.74 -5.05 -18.19
CA ARG A 104 -1.79 -4.63 -17.15
C ARG A 104 -2.04 -3.20 -16.63
N SER A 105 -2.94 -2.46 -17.25
CA SER A 105 -3.25 -1.08 -16.86
C SER A 105 -4.30 -1.05 -15.76
N LEU A 106 -4.07 -0.22 -14.74
CA LEU A 106 -5.05 0.02 -13.68
C LEU A 106 -6.28 0.77 -14.20
N ILE A 107 -6.11 1.60 -15.26
CA ILE A 107 -7.24 2.30 -15.91
C ILE A 107 -8.24 1.29 -16.47
N TYR A 108 -7.75 0.26 -17.16
CA TYR A 108 -8.60 -0.77 -17.74
C TYR A 108 -9.32 -1.59 -16.67
N HIS A 109 -8.61 -2.01 -15.62
CA HIS A 109 -9.22 -2.75 -14.51
C HIS A 109 -10.25 -1.92 -13.75
N GLY A 110 -9.95 -0.65 -13.47
CA GLY A 110 -10.90 0.27 -12.84
C GLY A 110 -12.19 0.41 -13.66
N TRP A 111 -12.06 0.50 -14.98
CA TRP A 111 -13.21 0.56 -15.88
C TRP A 111 -14.07 -0.71 -15.85
N ILE A 112 -13.46 -1.90 -15.89
CA ILE A 112 -14.21 -3.17 -15.83
C ILE A 112 -14.99 -3.28 -14.51
N THR A 113 -14.35 -2.98 -13.38
CA THR A 113 -15.01 -3.04 -12.07
C THR A 113 -16.17 -2.05 -12.01
N LEU A 114 -15.94 -0.80 -12.41
CA LEU A 114 -16.97 0.24 -12.44
C LEU A 114 -18.15 -0.15 -13.34
N GLN A 115 -17.87 -0.71 -14.53
CA GLN A 115 -18.88 -1.16 -15.47
C GLN A 115 -19.82 -2.19 -14.84
N SER A 116 -19.28 -3.18 -14.12
CA SER A 116 -20.10 -4.18 -13.43
C SER A 116 -21.02 -3.54 -12.38
N THR A 117 -20.52 -2.59 -11.60
CA THR A 117 -21.31 -1.88 -10.60
C THR A 117 -22.41 -1.04 -11.25
N LEU A 118 -22.10 -0.32 -12.33
CA LEU A 118 -23.07 0.51 -13.04
C LEU A 118 -24.18 -0.32 -13.68
N TRP A 119 -23.88 -1.49 -14.25
CA TRP A 119 -24.90 -2.39 -14.78
C TRP A 119 -25.80 -2.96 -13.68
N GLY A 120 -25.21 -3.35 -12.54
CA GLY A 120 -26.00 -3.81 -11.38
C GLY A 120 -26.93 -2.72 -10.87
N PHE A 121 -26.43 -1.48 -10.75
CA PHE A 121 -27.23 -0.32 -10.37
C PHE A 121 -28.36 -0.06 -11.37
N LEU A 122 -28.05 0.01 -12.67
CA LEU A 122 -29.03 0.26 -13.73
C LEU A 122 -30.13 -0.80 -13.73
N LEU A 123 -29.78 -2.07 -13.62
CA LEU A 123 -30.75 -3.17 -13.53
C LEU A 123 -31.63 -3.00 -12.29
N GLY A 124 -31.00 -2.82 -11.11
CA GLY A 124 -31.71 -2.68 -9.84
C GLY A 124 -32.69 -1.50 -9.85
N THR A 125 -32.27 -0.34 -10.36
CA THR A 125 -33.13 0.82 -10.53
C THR A 125 -34.24 0.56 -11.54
N THR A 126 -33.96 -0.08 -12.68
CA THR A 126 -34.97 -0.38 -13.70
C THR A 126 -36.06 -1.30 -13.16
N VAL A 127 -35.67 -2.41 -12.52
CA VAL A 127 -36.62 -3.35 -11.90
C VAL A 127 -37.40 -2.67 -10.77
N GLY A 128 -36.72 -1.84 -9.95
CA GLY A 128 -37.37 -1.08 -8.89
C GLY A 128 -38.42 -0.09 -9.39
N ILE A 129 -38.17 0.56 -10.54
CA ILE A 129 -39.15 1.47 -11.18
C ILE A 129 -40.31 0.68 -11.79
N ILE A 130 -40.05 -0.44 -12.46
CA ILE A 130 -41.11 -1.25 -13.09
C ILE A 130 -42.01 -1.92 -12.05
N GLY A 131 -41.44 -2.31 -10.91
CA GLY A 131 -42.18 -2.96 -9.82
C GLY A 131 -42.85 -2.02 -8.82
N ALA A 132 -42.68 -0.70 -8.97
CA ALA A 132 -43.33 0.33 -8.15
C ALA A 132 -44.62 0.83 -8.81
#